data_AF-A0AAP5YW50-F1
#
_entry.id   AF-A0AAP5YW50-F1
#
_cell.length_a   1.000
_cell.length_b   1.000
_cell.length_c   1.000
_cell.angle_alpha   90.00
_cell.angle_beta   90.00
_cell.angle_gamma   90.00
#
_symmetry.space_group_name_H-M   'P 1'
#
loop_
_entity.id
_entity.type
_entity.pdbx_description
1 polymer ?
#
loop_
_entity_poly.entity_id
_entity_poly.type
_entity_poly.pdbx_seq_one_letter_code
_entity_poly.pdbx_strand_id
1 'polypeptide(L)'
;MDHTLPLQKESKATLFWQGTLAMMPLSIAVLPWGLLAGSFAIDTGLHPLEGQALSAILFAGSAQLVAMGMIKTGAGLVTMLLTTLFITSRHFLYSVSMRSKIAPLPLKWRLSLGFLLTDELFAIVGHHSDKQFNRWYALGAGLSFYLFWNVATLTGIIAGSLIPELNEMGLEFAVAATFIAIVVPTIKNAAVLASVIVALVSSVALTYYQIEGSLMISSILAMLTGYFVEQVKEKR
;
A
#
# COMPACT_ATOMS: atom_id res chain seq x y z
N MET A 1 -3.28 48.53 14.07
CA MET A 1 -4.13 47.54 13.39
C MET A 1 -3.26 46.34 13.09
N ASP A 2 -3.24 45.37 14.01
CA ASP A 2 -2.51 44.11 13.81
C ASP A 2 -3.50 42.99 14.14
N HIS A 3 -4.36 42.67 13.17
CA HIS A 3 -5.34 41.60 13.27
C HIS A 3 -4.66 40.28 12.91
N THR A 4 -3.80 39.80 13.80
CA THR A 4 -3.42 38.38 13.79
C THR A 4 -4.60 37.59 14.33
N LEU A 5 -5.50 37.19 13.42
CA LEU A 5 -6.57 36.25 13.71
C LEU A 5 -5.96 35.01 14.39
N PRO A 6 -6.44 34.60 15.57
CA PRO A 6 -5.96 33.37 16.18
C PRO A 6 -6.27 32.23 15.21
N LEU A 7 -5.23 31.49 14.79
CA LEU A 7 -5.39 30.27 13.99
C LEU A 7 -6.42 29.38 14.68
N GLN A 8 -7.63 29.39 14.16
CA GLN A 8 -8.76 28.69 14.73
C GLN A 8 -8.39 27.21 14.68
N LYS A 9 -8.09 26.61 15.84
CA LYS A 9 -7.78 25.18 15.94
C LYS A 9 -8.97 24.44 15.32
N GLU A 10 -8.76 23.88 14.12
CA GLU A 10 -9.82 23.16 13.42
C GLU A 10 -10.37 22.04 14.31
N SER A 11 -11.69 21.83 14.23
CA SER A 11 -12.34 20.77 14.99
C SER A 11 -11.78 19.41 14.58
N LYS A 12 -11.71 18.47 15.53
CA LYS A 12 -11.27 17.09 15.29
C LYS A 12 -12.07 16.44 14.16
N ALA A 13 -13.37 16.74 14.07
CA ALA A 13 -14.26 16.23 13.03
C ALA A 13 -13.90 16.81 11.64
N THR A 14 -13.56 18.10 11.58
CA THR A 14 -13.12 18.76 10.34
C THR A 14 -11.84 18.12 9.81
N LEU A 15 -10.85 17.93 10.68
CA LEU A 15 -9.57 17.30 10.32
C LEU A 15 -9.76 15.86 9.84
N PHE A 16 -10.62 15.09 10.51
CA PHE A 16 -10.96 13.73 10.09
C PHE A 16 -11.59 13.73 8.69
N TRP A 17 -12.57 14.60 8.46
CA TRP A 17 -13.25 14.69 7.16
C TRP A 17 -12.32 15.17 6.04
N GLN A 18 -11.42 16.12 6.33
CA GLN A 18 -10.38 16.52 5.39
C GLN A 18 -9.46 15.34 5.01
N GLY A 19 -9.09 14.51 5.99
CA GLY A 19 -8.32 13.29 5.74
C GLY A 19 -9.07 12.31 4.85
N THR A 20 -10.35 12.07 5.14
CA THR A 20 -11.23 11.24 4.31
C THR A 20 -11.31 11.76 2.88
N LEU A 21 -11.60 13.04 2.69
CA LEU A 21 -11.70 13.67 1.37
C LEU A 21 -10.38 13.60 0.59
N ALA A 22 -9.25 13.80 1.26
CA ALA A 22 -7.93 13.67 0.63
C ALA A 22 -7.64 12.24 0.15
N MET A 23 -8.18 11.23 0.84
CA MET A 23 -8.01 9.82 0.51
C MET A 23 -9.01 9.31 -0.53
N MET A 24 -10.11 10.02 -0.77
CA MET A 24 -11.17 9.58 -1.70
C MET A 24 -10.66 9.24 -3.11
N PRO A 25 -9.81 10.04 -3.77
CA PRO A 25 -9.31 9.69 -5.11
C PRO A 25 -8.58 8.35 -5.15
N LEU A 26 -7.73 8.07 -4.16
CA LEU A 26 -7.02 6.79 -4.04
C LEU A 26 -7.99 5.65 -3.67
N SER A 27 -8.96 5.91 -2.79
CA SER A 27 -10.00 4.93 -2.41
C SER A 27 -10.86 4.50 -3.60
N ILE A 28 -11.14 5.41 -4.54
CA ILE A 28 -11.88 5.08 -5.76
C ILE A 28 -10.98 4.29 -6.72
N ALA A 29 -9.72 4.71 -6.89
CA ALA A 29 -8.76 4.03 -7.75
C ALA A 29 -8.50 2.58 -7.31
N VAL A 30 -8.58 2.29 -6.00
CA VAL A 30 -8.34 0.95 -5.45
C VAL A 30 -9.55 0.01 -5.58
N LEU A 31 -10.75 0.50 -5.94
CA LEU A 31 -11.95 -0.34 -6.01
C LEU A 31 -11.81 -1.57 -6.92
N PRO A 32 -11.29 -1.46 -8.16
CA PRO A 32 -11.14 -2.64 -9.02
C PRO A 32 -10.12 -3.62 -8.48
N TRP A 33 -9.11 -3.13 -7.75
CA TRP A 33 -8.14 -3.99 -7.07
C TRP A 33 -8.78 -4.72 -5.88
N GLY A 34 -9.59 -4.03 -5.07
CA GLY A 34 -10.37 -4.67 -4.01
C GLY A 34 -11.34 -5.73 -4.56
N LEU A 35 -12.01 -5.44 -5.68
CA LEU A 35 -12.86 -6.40 -6.39
C LEU A 35 -12.07 -7.65 -6.80
N LEU A 36 -10.90 -7.46 -7.45
CA LEU A 36 -10.00 -8.54 -7.81
C LEU A 36 -9.58 -9.37 -6.60
N ALA A 37 -9.22 -8.73 -5.49
CA ALA A 37 -8.83 -9.44 -4.28
C ALA A 37 -9.97 -10.32 -3.74
N GLY A 38 -11.21 -9.82 -3.81
CA GLY A 38 -12.39 -10.58 -3.39
C GLY A 38 -12.72 -11.75 -4.31
N SER A 39 -12.73 -11.55 -5.63
CA SER A 39 -13.01 -12.61 -6.59
C SER A 39 -11.90 -13.65 -6.64
N PHE A 40 -10.64 -13.22 -6.45
CA PHE A 40 -9.50 -14.13 -6.39
C PHE A 40 -9.50 -15.01 -5.14
N ALA A 41 -10.07 -14.53 -4.02
CA ALA A 41 -10.27 -15.37 -2.83
C ALA A 41 -11.19 -16.56 -3.13
N ILE A 42 -12.28 -16.33 -3.88
CA ILE A 42 -13.21 -17.39 -4.31
C ILE A 42 -12.56 -18.35 -5.29
N ASP A 43 -11.81 -17.84 -6.27
CA ASP A 43 -11.08 -18.65 -7.24
C ASP A 43 -9.94 -19.49 -6.61
N THR A 44 -9.39 -19.03 -5.49
CA THR A 44 -8.43 -19.80 -4.68
C THR A 44 -9.10 -20.93 -3.90
N GLY A 45 -10.43 -20.97 -3.83
CA GLY A 45 -11.21 -21.94 -3.08
C GLY A 45 -11.38 -21.61 -1.59
N LEU A 46 -11.08 -20.37 -1.18
CA LEU A 46 -11.33 -19.92 0.19
C LEU A 46 -12.84 -19.75 0.43
N HIS A 47 -13.27 -20.01 1.66
CA HIS A 47 -14.63 -19.68 2.06
C HIS A 47 -14.82 -18.15 2.03
N PRO A 48 -16.00 -17.62 1.64
CA PRO A 48 -16.25 -16.17 1.57
C PRO A 48 -15.86 -15.40 2.84
N LEU A 49 -16.13 -15.98 4.01
CA LEU A 49 -15.74 -15.37 5.30
C LEU A 49 -14.22 -15.36 5.50
N GLU A 50 -13.50 -16.38 5.04
CA GLU A 50 -12.03 -16.43 5.11
C GLU A 50 -11.41 -15.39 4.18
N GLY A 51 -11.94 -15.25 2.96
CA GLY A 51 -11.51 -14.20 2.02
C GLY A 51 -11.72 -12.79 2.59
N GLN A 52 -12.88 -12.53 3.21
CA GLN A 52 -13.14 -11.24 3.86
C GLN A 52 -12.25 -11.02 5.09
N ALA A 53 -12.07 -12.04 5.92
CA ALA A 53 -11.21 -11.96 7.10
C ALA A 53 -9.75 -11.71 6.72
N LEU A 54 -9.28 -12.33 5.63
CA LEU A 54 -7.94 -12.10 5.10
C LEU A 54 -7.78 -10.63 4.69
N SER A 55 -8.74 -10.04 3.98
CA SER A 55 -8.71 -8.61 3.62
C SER A 55 -8.78 -7.68 4.84
N ALA A 56 -9.57 -8.05 5.84
CA ALA A 56 -9.74 -7.27 7.05
C ALA A 56 -8.51 -7.29 7.97
N ILE A 57 -7.75 -8.40 8.00
CA ILE A 57 -6.60 -8.62 8.89
C ILE A 57 -5.29 -8.28 8.17
N LEU A 58 -5.08 -8.84 6.97
CA LEU A 58 -3.92 -8.59 6.14
C LEU A 58 -4.22 -7.36 5.27
N PHE A 59 -4.23 -6.19 5.91
CA PHE A 59 -4.49 -4.91 5.25
C PHE A 59 -3.26 -4.43 4.44
N ALA A 60 -2.92 -5.20 3.42
CA ALA A 60 -1.83 -4.94 2.49
C ALA A 60 -2.17 -5.62 1.15
N GLY A 61 -2.77 -4.87 0.21
CA GLY A 61 -3.38 -5.44 -0.99
C GLY A 61 -2.43 -6.29 -1.86
N SER A 62 -1.17 -5.87 -2.01
CA SER A 62 -0.19 -6.61 -2.82
C SER A 62 0.23 -7.91 -2.13
N ALA A 63 0.47 -7.86 -0.83
CA ALA A 63 0.77 -9.03 -0.03
C ALA A 63 -0.42 -10.00 0.03
N GLN A 64 -1.66 -9.49 0.08
CA GLN A 64 -2.87 -10.29 0.07
C GLN A 64 -3.01 -11.09 -1.23
N LEU A 65 -2.86 -10.45 -2.40
CA LEU A 65 -2.92 -11.16 -3.68
C LEU A 65 -1.83 -12.23 -3.80
N VAL A 66 -0.60 -11.91 -3.42
CA VAL A 66 0.50 -12.88 -3.45
C VAL A 66 0.26 -14.03 -2.47
N ALA A 67 -0.22 -13.74 -1.26
CA ALA A 67 -0.58 -14.78 -0.30
C ALA A 67 -1.68 -15.70 -0.83
N MET A 68 -2.73 -15.16 -1.46
CA MET A 68 -3.77 -15.98 -2.10
C MET A 68 -3.21 -16.84 -3.25
N GLY A 69 -2.34 -16.28 -4.10
CA GLY A 69 -1.68 -17.05 -5.16
C GLY A 69 -0.78 -18.17 -4.62
N MET A 70 -0.10 -17.93 -3.50
CA MET A 70 0.71 -18.93 -2.82
C MET A 70 -0.13 -20.01 -2.14
N ILE A 71 -1.28 -19.67 -1.57
CA ILE A 71 -2.26 -20.63 -1.07
C ILE A 71 -2.75 -21.51 -2.22
N LYS A 72 -3.10 -20.91 -3.37
CA LYS A 72 -3.59 -21.62 -4.57
C LYS A 72 -2.57 -22.63 -5.11
N THR A 73 -1.28 -22.29 -5.07
CA THR A 73 -0.19 -23.18 -5.54
C THR A 73 0.28 -24.17 -4.48
N GLY A 74 -0.28 -24.14 -3.26
CA GLY A 74 0.12 -25.02 -2.16
C GLY A 74 1.51 -24.72 -1.59
N ALA A 75 1.97 -23.47 -1.70
CA ALA A 75 3.27 -23.06 -1.17
C ALA A 75 3.32 -23.21 0.37
N GLY A 76 4.51 -23.55 0.89
CA GLY A 76 4.71 -23.71 2.33
C GLY A 76 4.53 -22.40 3.12
N LEU A 77 4.11 -22.53 4.39
CA LEU A 77 3.89 -21.40 5.30
C LEU A 77 5.13 -20.51 5.46
N VAL A 78 6.32 -21.10 5.54
CA VAL A 78 7.59 -20.36 5.67
C VAL A 78 7.81 -19.47 4.46
N THR A 79 7.63 -19.99 3.25
CA THR A 79 7.77 -19.21 2.02
C THR A 79 6.75 -18.07 1.98
N MET A 80 5.50 -18.33 2.35
CA MET A 80 4.46 -17.29 2.42
C MET A 80 4.81 -16.16 3.38
N LEU A 81 5.30 -16.50 4.58
CA LEU A 81 5.71 -15.53 5.58
C LEU A 81 6.92 -14.70 5.11
N LEU A 82 7.93 -15.35 4.52
CA LEU A 82 9.10 -14.66 3.97
C LEU A 82 8.69 -13.73 2.82
N THR A 83 7.94 -14.23 1.84
CA THR A 83 7.46 -13.42 0.71
C THR A 83 6.65 -12.22 1.19
N THR A 84 5.72 -12.44 2.13
CA THR A 84 4.92 -11.36 2.73
C THR A 84 5.81 -10.35 3.45
N LEU A 85 6.78 -10.80 4.24
CA LEU A 85 7.74 -9.92 4.93
C LEU A 85 8.53 -9.06 3.93
N PHE A 86 9.01 -9.65 2.83
CA PHE A 86 9.78 -8.92 1.83
C PHE A 86 8.91 -7.92 1.06
N ILE A 87 7.70 -8.30 0.63
CA ILE A 87 6.76 -7.40 -0.04
C ILE A 87 6.39 -6.22 0.87
N THR A 88 6.14 -6.50 2.15
CA THR A 88 5.70 -5.48 3.12
C THR A 88 6.86 -4.74 3.79
N SER A 89 8.12 -5.07 3.51
CA SER A 89 9.30 -4.42 4.10
C SER A 89 9.30 -2.90 3.96
N ARG A 90 8.68 -2.35 2.91
CA ARG A 90 8.46 -0.91 2.75
C ARG A 90 7.65 -0.27 3.88
N HIS A 91 6.70 -0.99 4.48
CA HIS A 91 5.91 -0.50 5.62
C HIS A 91 6.80 -0.31 6.86
N PHE A 92 7.83 -1.16 7.02
CA PHE A 92 8.84 -0.96 8.05
C PHE A 92 9.61 0.36 7.81
N LEU A 93 10.05 0.63 6.58
CA LEU A 93 10.73 1.89 6.24
C LEU A 93 9.81 3.12 6.47
N TYR A 94 8.53 3.01 6.14
CA TYR A 94 7.55 4.07 6.42
C TYR A 94 7.38 4.31 7.92
N SER A 95 7.33 3.23 8.71
CA SER A 95 7.23 3.33 10.17
C SER A 95 8.44 4.05 10.77
N VAL A 96 9.64 3.82 10.23
CA VAL A 96 10.87 4.52 10.63
C VAL A 96 10.80 6.00 10.24
N SER A 97 10.38 6.31 9.01
CA SER A 97 10.22 7.68 8.52
C SER A 97 9.19 8.49 9.32
N MET A 98 8.10 7.85 9.75
CA MET A 98 7.04 8.49 10.55
C MET A 98 7.28 8.43 12.06
N ARG A 99 8.41 7.89 12.51
CA ARG A 99 8.69 7.66 13.94
C ARG A 99 8.64 8.95 14.76
N SER A 100 9.21 10.06 14.27
CA SER A 100 9.20 11.35 14.99
C SER A 100 7.77 11.84 15.28
N LYS A 101 6.85 11.58 14.34
CA LYS A 101 5.45 12.01 14.36
C LYS A 101 4.57 11.11 15.25
N ILE A 102 4.81 9.80 15.21
CA ILE A 102 3.93 8.79 15.82
C ILE A 102 4.43 8.34 17.20
N ALA A 103 5.74 8.27 17.45
CA ALA A 103 6.30 7.80 18.72
C ALA A 103 5.83 8.59 19.96
N PRO A 104 5.61 9.93 19.89
CA PRO A 104 5.09 10.69 21.02
C PRO A 104 3.61 10.40 21.36
N LEU A 105 2.88 9.68 20.51
CA LEU A 105 1.46 9.42 20.71
C LEU A 105 1.21 8.24 21.68
N PRO A 106 0.06 8.20 22.37
CA PRO A 106 -0.34 7.05 23.19
C PRO A 106 -0.38 5.75 22.40
N LEU A 107 -0.17 4.61 23.06
CA LEU A 107 -0.10 3.28 22.43
C LEU A 107 -1.29 2.97 21.52
N LYS A 108 -2.52 3.34 21.93
CA LYS A 108 -3.73 3.14 21.12
C LYS A 108 -3.60 3.79 19.73
N TRP A 109 -3.10 5.02 19.67
CA TRP A 109 -2.88 5.73 18.41
C TRP A 109 -1.78 5.10 17.58
N ARG A 110 -0.71 4.64 18.23
CA ARG A 110 0.41 3.97 17.56
C ARG A 110 -0.04 2.67 16.90
N LEU A 111 -0.84 1.86 17.60
CA LEU A 111 -1.38 0.61 17.06
C LEU A 111 -2.41 0.86 15.95
N SER A 112 -3.35 1.79 16.14
CA SER A 112 -4.36 2.08 15.12
C SER A 112 -3.76 2.68 13.85
N LEU A 113 -2.89 3.69 13.97
CA LEU A 113 -2.24 4.29 12.80
C LEU A 113 -1.19 3.37 12.17
N GLY A 114 -0.57 2.49 12.97
CA GLY A 114 0.33 1.45 12.45
C GLY A 114 -0.42 0.39 11.65
N PHE A 115 -1.60 -0.03 12.11
CA PHE A 115 -2.46 -0.94 11.37
C PHE A 115 -3.00 -0.32 10.07
N LEU A 116 -3.38 0.95 10.10
CA LEU A 116 -3.88 1.68 8.93
C LEU A 116 -2.78 2.18 7.99
N LEU A 117 -1.50 1.92 8.30
CA LEU A 117 -0.39 2.35 7.49
C LEU A 117 -0.38 1.55 6.19
N THR A 118 -0.69 2.21 5.09
CA THR A 118 -0.56 1.67 3.73
C THR A 118 0.31 2.59 2.87
N ASP A 119 0.61 2.15 1.65
CA ASP A 119 1.32 2.94 0.64
C ASP A 119 0.59 4.27 0.38
N GLU A 120 -0.73 4.24 0.32
CA GLU A 120 -1.63 5.37 0.08
C GLU A 120 -1.64 6.33 1.27
N LEU A 121 -1.72 5.81 2.50
CA LEU A 121 -1.67 6.66 3.68
C LEU A 121 -0.31 7.35 3.76
N PHE A 122 0.78 6.61 3.52
CA PHE A 122 2.11 7.19 3.50
C PHE A 122 2.29 8.21 2.37
N ALA A 123 1.72 7.98 1.18
CA ALA A 123 1.77 8.95 0.09
C ALA A 123 1.15 10.31 0.48
N ILE A 124 0.03 10.29 1.22
CA ILE A 124 -0.66 11.50 1.68
C ILE A 124 0.08 12.16 2.85
N VAL A 125 0.36 11.44 3.94
CA VAL A 125 0.87 12.05 5.19
C VAL A 125 2.38 11.95 5.39
N GLY A 126 3.08 11.16 4.58
CA GLY A 126 4.52 10.90 4.71
C GLY A 126 5.35 12.17 4.58
N HIS A 127 4.95 13.08 3.68
CA HIS A 127 5.63 14.35 3.42
C HIS A 127 5.29 15.47 4.44
N HIS A 128 4.29 15.28 5.30
CA HIS A 128 3.92 16.30 6.29
C HIS A 128 5.04 16.47 7.31
N SER A 129 5.43 17.71 7.62
CA SER A 129 6.35 17.97 8.74
C SER A 129 5.73 17.61 10.09
N ASP A 130 6.54 17.48 11.15
CA ASP A 130 6.05 17.20 12.52
C ASP A 130 5.01 18.22 13.00
N LYS A 131 5.06 19.47 12.51
CA LYS A 131 4.09 20.53 12.82
C LYS A 131 2.79 20.44 12.02
N GLN A 132 2.85 19.86 10.82
CA GLN A 132 1.68 19.67 9.94
C GLN A 132 0.96 18.34 10.19
N PHE A 133 1.66 17.35 10.75
CA PHE A 133 1.09 16.04 11.01
C PHE A 133 -0.04 16.13 12.04
N ASN A 134 -1.23 15.66 11.66
CA ASN A 134 -2.37 15.57 12.55
C ASN A 134 -2.92 14.15 12.58
N ARG A 135 -3.00 13.57 13.79
CA ARG A 135 -3.49 12.19 14.00
C ARG A 135 -4.93 11.97 13.56
N TRP A 136 -5.81 12.98 13.64
CA TRP A 136 -7.21 12.86 13.24
C TRP A 136 -7.36 12.87 11.72
N TYR A 137 -6.56 13.68 11.04
CA TYR A 137 -6.44 13.66 9.58
C TYR A 137 -5.91 12.30 9.09
N ALA A 138 -4.81 11.81 9.69
CA ALA A 138 -4.27 10.49 9.34
C ALA A 138 -5.24 9.34 9.61
N LEU A 139 -6.02 9.43 10.70
CA LEU A 139 -7.06 8.45 11.01
C LEU A 139 -8.21 8.52 10.00
N GLY A 140 -8.67 9.71 9.63
CA GLY A 140 -9.74 9.89 8.65
C GLY A 140 -9.37 9.35 7.29
N ALA A 141 -8.13 9.59 6.85
CA ALA A 141 -7.58 9.05 5.61
C ALA A 141 -7.43 7.52 5.68
N GLY A 142 -6.74 6.98 6.68
CA GLY A 142 -6.49 5.54 6.78
C GLY A 142 -7.78 4.73 6.98
N LEU A 143 -8.69 5.20 7.84
CA LEU A 143 -9.93 4.49 8.14
C LEU A 143 -10.90 4.51 6.95
N SER A 144 -11.01 5.63 6.22
CA SER A 144 -11.82 5.64 5.01
C SER A 144 -11.26 4.65 4.00
N PHE A 145 -9.95 4.66 3.77
CA PHE A 145 -9.32 3.72 2.84
C PHE A 145 -9.59 2.25 3.23
N TYR A 146 -9.46 1.92 4.52
CA TYR A 146 -9.77 0.59 5.05
C TYR A 146 -11.22 0.16 4.78
N LEU A 147 -12.18 1.05 5.01
CA LEU A 147 -13.59 0.75 4.77
C LEU A 147 -13.88 0.54 3.29
N PHE A 148 -13.37 1.42 2.42
CA PHE A 148 -13.52 1.28 0.97
C PHE A 148 -12.89 -0.03 0.46
N TRP A 149 -11.70 -0.38 0.94
CA TRP A 149 -11.03 -1.64 0.62
C TRP A 149 -11.89 -2.85 0.99
N ASN A 150 -12.40 -2.90 2.23
CA ASN A 150 -13.20 -4.04 2.69
C ASN A 150 -14.54 -4.15 1.94
N VAL A 151 -15.19 -3.02 1.64
CA VAL A 151 -16.43 -3.01 0.84
C VAL A 151 -16.14 -3.48 -0.60
N ALA A 152 -15.04 -3.05 -1.20
CA ALA A 152 -14.61 -3.50 -2.52
C ALA A 152 -14.32 -5.01 -2.53
N THR A 153 -13.59 -5.53 -1.52
CA THR A 153 -13.36 -6.97 -1.38
C THR A 153 -14.68 -7.73 -1.21
N LEU A 154 -15.58 -7.27 -0.35
CA LEU A 154 -16.87 -7.94 -0.15
C LEU A 154 -17.67 -8.00 -1.47
N THR A 155 -17.68 -6.89 -2.20
CA THR A 155 -18.33 -6.82 -3.52
C THR A 155 -17.65 -7.78 -4.50
N GLY A 156 -16.33 -7.92 -4.44
CA GLY A 156 -15.55 -8.85 -5.26
C GLY A 156 -15.84 -10.31 -4.92
N ILE A 157 -16.00 -10.64 -3.64
CA ILE A 157 -16.39 -11.98 -3.17
C ILE A 157 -17.77 -12.35 -3.71
N ILE A 158 -18.74 -11.43 -3.59
CA ILE A 158 -20.10 -11.64 -4.11
C ILE A 158 -20.06 -11.77 -5.63
N ALA A 159 -19.40 -10.84 -6.33
CA ALA A 159 -19.29 -10.84 -7.77
C ALA A 159 -18.57 -12.10 -8.31
N GLY A 160 -17.49 -12.53 -7.66
CA GLY A 160 -16.75 -13.74 -8.02
C GLY A 160 -17.54 -15.03 -7.82
N SER A 161 -18.56 -15.03 -6.95
CA SER A 161 -19.49 -16.16 -6.83
C SER A 161 -20.57 -16.21 -7.91
N LEU A 162 -20.85 -15.08 -8.57
CA LEU A 162 -21.91 -14.93 -9.57
C LEU A 162 -21.39 -14.91 -11.01
N ILE A 163 -20.18 -14.37 -11.21
CA ILE A 163 -19.56 -14.14 -12.50
C ILE A 163 -18.31 -15.05 -12.60
N PRO A 164 -18.38 -16.13 -13.38
CA PRO A 164 -17.20 -16.95 -13.68
C PRO A 164 -16.11 -16.08 -14.33
N GLU A 165 -14.84 -16.37 -14.03
CA GLU A 165 -13.68 -15.74 -14.69
C GLU A 165 -13.59 -14.21 -14.54
N LEU A 166 -14.21 -13.62 -13.49
CA LEU A 166 -14.12 -12.17 -13.23
C LEU A 166 -12.67 -11.65 -13.17
N ASN A 167 -11.74 -12.50 -12.73
CA ASN A 167 -10.31 -12.18 -12.64
C ASN A 167 -9.68 -11.94 -14.03
N GLU A 168 -10.21 -12.57 -15.09
CA GLU A 168 -9.68 -12.46 -16.47
C GLU A 168 -10.15 -11.19 -17.19
N MET A 169 -11.06 -10.41 -16.61
CA MET A 169 -11.55 -9.16 -17.18
C MET A 169 -10.53 -8.00 -17.15
N GLY A 170 -9.27 -8.28 -16.84
CA GLY A 170 -8.19 -7.30 -16.79
C GLY A 170 -8.16 -6.46 -15.51
N LEU A 171 -8.82 -6.92 -14.43
CA LEU A 171 -8.79 -6.22 -13.13
C LEU A 171 -7.36 -6.10 -12.57
N GLU A 172 -6.45 -6.98 -12.95
CA GLU A 172 -5.03 -6.92 -12.60
C GLU A 172 -4.35 -5.63 -13.07
N PHE A 173 -4.80 -5.03 -14.18
CA PHE A 173 -4.28 -3.76 -14.66
C PHE A 173 -4.53 -2.62 -13.67
N ALA A 174 -5.60 -2.68 -12.88
CA ALA A 174 -5.88 -1.65 -11.87
C ALA A 174 -4.80 -1.59 -10.78
N VAL A 175 -4.20 -2.74 -10.45
CA VAL A 175 -3.07 -2.81 -9.51
C VAL A 175 -1.87 -2.06 -10.09
N ALA A 176 -1.50 -2.36 -11.34
CA ALA A 176 -0.41 -1.71 -12.03
C ALA A 176 -0.66 -0.20 -12.19
N ALA A 177 -1.85 0.20 -12.62
CA ALA A 177 -2.23 1.60 -12.79
C ALA A 177 -2.15 2.40 -11.47
N THR A 178 -2.61 1.82 -10.36
CA THR A 178 -2.55 2.45 -9.03
C THR A 178 -1.11 2.69 -8.60
N PHE A 179 -0.23 1.68 -8.72
CA PHE A 179 1.18 1.85 -8.38
C PHE A 179 1.89 2.84 -9.31
N ILE A 180 1.58 2.85 -10.61
CA ILE A 180 2.11 3.85 -11.54
C ILE A 180 1.68 5.26 -11.10
N ALA A 181 0.40 5.46 -10.78
CA ALA A 181 -0.12 6.74 -10.33
C ALA A 181 0.52 7.24 -9.03
N ILE A 182 0.88 6.34 -8.11
CA ILE A 182 1.57 6.69 -6.86
C ILE A 182 3.07 6.93 -7.09
N VAL A 183 3.74 6.08 -7.87
CA VAL A 183 5.21 6.10 -8.02
C VAL A 183 5.66 7.20 -8.97
N VAL A 184 5.00 7.42 -10.10
CA VAL A 184 5.46 8.37 -11.13
C VAL A 184 5.67 9.79 -10.56
N PRO A 185 4.77 10.37 -9.74
CA PRO A 185 4.98 11.68 -9.12
C PRO A 185 6.16 11.75 -8.12
N THR A 186 6.64 10.59 -7.64
CA THR A 186 7.80 10.51 -6.72
C THR A 186 9.14 10.53 -7.45
N ILE A 187 9.15 10.34 -8.77
CA ILE A 187 10.37 10.33 -9.60
C ILE A 187 10.87 11.78 -9.77
N LYS A 188 11.55 12.28 -8.74
CA LYS A 188 12.05 13.67 -8.69
C LYS A 188 13.56 13.79 -8.96
N ASN A 189 14.29 12.68 -8.95
CA ASN A 189 15.74 12.67 -9.13
C ASN A 189 16.21 11.40 -9.88
N ALA A 190 17.47 11.43 -10.31
CA ALA A 190 18.09 10.35 -11.06
C ALA A 190 18.22 9.04 -10.26
N ALA A 191 18.38 9.10 -8.93
CA ALA A 191 18.48 7.92 -8.08
C ALA A 191 17.16 7.15 -8.02
N VAL A 192 16.04 7.85 -7.84
CA VAL A 192 14.70 7.26 -7.89
C VAL A 192 14.41 6.70 -9.28
N LEU A 193 14.74 7.45 -10.35
CA LEU A 193 14.56 6.96 -11.72
C LEU A 193 15.37 5.68 -11.99
N ALA A 194 16.64 5.64 -11.59
CA ALA A 194 17.49 4.46 -11.75
C ALA A 194 16.93 3.26 -10.98
N SER A 195 16.43 3.49 -9.75
CA SER A 195 15.79 2.44 -8.95
C SER A 195 14.56 1.85 -9.65
N VAL A 196 13.69 2.71 -10.20
CA VAL A 196 12.48 2.29 -10.93
C VAL A 196 12.83 1.49 -12.18
N ILE A 197 13.82 1.95 -12.97
CA ILE A 197 14.25 1.24 -14.18
C ILE A 197 14.83 -0.13 -13.83
N VAL A 198 15.70 -0.22 -12.81
CA VAL A 198 16.28 -1.50 -12.39
C VAL A 198 15.20 -2.44 -11.85
N ALA A 199 14.25 -1.96 -11.05
CA ALA A 199 13.13 -2.76 -10.58
C ALA A 199 12.32 -3.33 -11.76
N LEU A 200 11.98 -2.49 -12.73
CA LEU A 200 11.20 -2.87 -13.91
C LEU A 200 11.93 -3.90 -14.78
N VAL A 201 13.18 -3.62 -15.15
CA VAL A 201 13.94 -4.51 -16.04
C VAL A 201 14.26 -5.84 -15.36
N SER A 202 14.72 -5.81 -14.11
CA SER A 202 15.07 -7.04 -13.41
C SER A 202 13.85 -7.90 -13.09
N SER A 203 12.70 -7.31 -12.73
CA SER A 203 11.51 -8.10 -12.39
C SER A 203 10.97 -8.86 -13.59
N VAL A 204 10.92 -8.19 -14.76
CA VAL A 204 10.51 -8.81 -16.02
C VAL A 204 11.52 -9.88 -16.44
N ALA A 205 12.81 -9.58 -16.42
CA ALA A 205 13.85 -10.54 -16.83
C ALA A 205 13.87 -11.79 -15.93
N LEU A 206 13.90 -11.62 -14.61
CA LEU A 206 13.96 -12.75 -13.67
C LEU A 206 12.69 -13.61 -13.71
N THR A 207 11.53 -12.98 -13.90
CA THR A 207 10.26 -13.71 -14.08
C THR A 207 10.24 -14.48 -15.41
N TYR A 208 10.76 -13.89 -16.50
CA TYR A 208 10.90 -14.57 -17.78
C TYR A 208 11.79 -15.82 -17.68
N TYR A 209 12.87 -15.75 -16.90
CA TYR A 209 13.75 -16.89 -16.63
C TYR A 209 13.24 -17.85 -15.55
N GLN A 210 12.01 -17.66 -15.03
CA GLN A 210 11.39 -18.51 -14.01
C GLN A 210 12.23 -18.64 -12.73
N ILE A 211 12.95 -17.57 -12.36
CA ILE A 211 13.75 -17.55 -11.14
C ILE A 211 12.82 -17.35 -9.93
N GLU A 212 12.84 -18.30 -9.00
CA GLU A 212 12.12 -18.19 -7.74
C GLU A 212 12.58 -16.95 -6.95
N GLY A 213 11.64 -16.18 -6.42
CA GLY A 213 11.95 -14.95 -5.69
C GLY A 213 12.36 -13.77 -6.57
N SER A 214 12.04 -13.79 -7.88
CA SER A 214 12.30 -12.69 -8.82
C SER A 214 11.98 -11.30 -8.23
N LEU A 215 10.79 -11.13 -7.65
CA LEU A 215 10.36 -9.87 -7.02
C LEU A 215 11.27 -9.43 -5.88
N MET A 216 11.72 -10.36 -5.04
CA MET A 216 12.61 -10.06 -3.91
C MET A 216 13.97 -9.59 -4.40
N ILE A 217 14.56 -10.31 -5.36
CA ILE A 217 15.86 -9.98 -5.94
C ILE A 217 15.79 -8.61 -6.63
N SER A 218 14.75 -8.37 -7.43
CA SER A 218 14.52 -7.08 -8.10
C SER A 218 14.39 -5.92 -7.13
N SER A 219 13.69 -6.12 -6.02
CA SER A 219 13.52 -5.09 -4.98
C SER A 219 14.86 -4.71 -4.34
N ILE A 220 15.69 -5.71 -4.02
CA ILE A 220 17.02 -5.48 -3.43
C ILE A 220 17.93 -4.77 -4.42
N LEU A 221 17.98 -5.22 -5.68
CA LEU A 221 18.77 -4.59 -6.74
C LEU A 221 18.37 -3.13 -6.97
N ALA A 222 17.07 -2.86 -6.99
CA ALA A 222 16.54 -1.50 -7.12
C ALA A 222 16.96 -0.59 -5.96
N MET A 223 16.80 -1.06 -4.71
CA MET A 223 17.21 -0.30 -3.52
C MET A 223 18.70 0.00 -3.50
N LEU A 224 19.55 -1.00 -3.81
CA LEU A 224 21.00 -0.83 -3.87
C LEU A 224 21.38 0.19 -4.95
N THR A 225 20.75 0.11 -6.13
CA THR A 225 21.00 1.05 -7.23
C THR A 225 20.67 2.47 -6.82
N GLY A 226 19.49 2.70 -6.24
CA GLY A 226 19.10 4.02 -5.75
C GLY A 226 20.09 4.59 -4.74
N TYR A 227 20.49 3.77 -3.76
CA TYR A 227 21.46 4.17 -2.75
C TYR A 227 22.81 4.56 -3.34
N PHE A 228 23.37 3.76 -4.25
CA PHE A 228 24.67 4.06 -4.87
C PHE A 228 24.60 5.29 -5.79
N VAL A 229 23.51 5.47 -6.54
CA VAL A 229 23.35 6.65 -7.41
C VAL A 229 23.23 7.92 -6.58
N GLU A 230 22.50 7.90 -5.46
CA GLU A 230 22.40 9.06 -4.57
C GLU A 230 23.77 9.39 -3.95
N GLN A 231 24.51 8.39 -3.47
CA GLN A 231 25.88 8.53 -2.94
C GLN A 231 26.86 9.15 -3.95
N VAL A 232 26.80 8.74 -5.22
CA VAL A 232 27.67 9.29 -6.27
C VAL A 232 27.32 10.76 -6.56
N LYS A 233 26.04 11.12 -6.43
CA LYS A 233 25.56 12.49 -6.63
C LYS A 233 25.93 13.40 -5.46
N GLU A 234 25.85 12.94 -4.21
CA GLU A 234 26.26 13.72 -3.03
C GLU A 234 27.78 13.97 -2.97
N LYS A 235 28.58 13.11 -3.62
CA LYS A 235 30.05 13.26 -3.71
C LYS A 235 30.53 14.18 -4.83
N ARG A 236 29.63 14.66 -5.71
CA ARG A 236 29.93 15.59 -6.80
C ARG A 236 29.46 16.99 -6.46
#